data_AF-A0A839AD36-F1
#
_entry.id   AF-A0A839AD36-F1
#
_cell.length_a   1.000
_cell.length_b   1.000
_cell.length_c   1.000
_cell.angle_alpha   90.00
_cell.angle_beta   90.00
_cell.angle_gamma   90.00
#
_symmetry.space_group_name_H-M   'P 1'
#
loop_
_entity.id
_entity.type
_entity.pdbx_description
1 polymer ?
#
loop_
_entity_poly.entity_id
_entity_poly.type
_entity_poly.pdbx_seq_one_letter_code
_entity_poly.pdbx_strand_id
1 'polypeptide(L)'
;MVDRAVARCVELGLVDDAAYAEMRVTSLRRRGRSSRKIRATLSAKGVEASVLDAAMQKDDGSDLAAAIIHARRRRIGPWRTKPADENTRSREIASICRAGFSYGIARRVVEANSPEDLASAD
;
A
#
# COMPACT_ATOMS: atom_id res chain seq x y z
N MET A 1 6.78 -27.80 23.50
CA MET A 1 6.10 -26.98 24.53
C MET A 1 5.47 -25.72 23.93
N VAL A 2 6.20 -24.98 23.09
CA VAL A 2 5.69 -23.76 22.42
C VAL A 2 4.48 -24.06 21.53
N ASP A 3 4.54 -25.09 20.68
CA ASP A 3 3.43 -25.40 19.75
C ASP A 3 2.10 -25.69 20.46
N ARG A 4 2.17 -26.38 21.60
CA ARG A 4 0.99 -26.67 22.43
C ARG A 4 0.39 -25.40 23.04
N ALA A 5 1.24 -24.44 23.46
CA ALA A 5 0.77 -23.16 23.97
C ALA A 5 0.13 -22.33 22.85
N VAL A 6 0.75 -22.28 21.67
CA VAL A 6 0.21 -21.58 20.49
C VAL A 6 -1.13 -22.18 20.07
N ALA A 7 -1.24 -23.51 19.96
CA ALA A 7 -2.49 -24.19 19.64
C ALA A 7 -3.60 -23.81 20.64
N ARG A 8 -3.29 -23.76 21.94
CA ARG A 8 -4.25 -23.34 22.96
C ARG A 8 -4.66 -21.87 22.80
N CYS A 9 -3.75 -20.98 22.44
CA CYS A 9 -4.08 -19.60 22.15
C CYS A 9 -4.99 -19.46 20.91
N VAL A 10 -4.77 -20.26 19.86
CA VAL A 10 -5.63 -20.30 18.67
C VAL A 10 -7.02 -20.82 19.02
N GLU A 11 -7.12 -21.92 19.78
CA GLU A 11 -8.42 -22.44 20.27
C GLU A 11 -9.21 -21.41 21.08
N LEU A 12 -8.51 -20.58 21.88
CA LEU A 12 -9.12 -19.53 22.69
C LEU A 12 -9.37 -18.23 21.91
N GLY A 13 -9.03 -18.17 20.60
CA GLY A 13 -9.17 -16.98 19.77
C GLY A 13 -8.22 -15.84 20.13
N LEU A 14 -7.18 -16.11 20.92
CA LEU A 14 -6.17 -15.12 21.32
C LEU A 14 -5.13 -14.89 20.20
N VAL A 15 -4.99 -15.85 19.28
CA VAL A 15 -4.17 -15.76 18.07
C VAL A 15 -5.07 -16.03 16.87
N ASP A 16 -5.12 -15.04 15.96
CA ASP A 16 -5.90 -15.09 14.73
C ASP A 16 -5.14 -14.35 13.62
N ASP A 17 -4.54 -15.11 12.71
CA ASP A 17 -3.75 -14.56 11.61
C ASP A 17 -4.62 -13.88 10.53
N ALA A 18 -5.88 -14.31 10.38
CA ALA A 18 -6.80 -13.72 9.41
C ALA A 18 -7.23 -12.32 9.87
N ALA A 19 -7.70 -12.21 11.12
CA ALA A 19 -8.03 -10.93 11.72
C ALA A 19 -6.81 -10.00 11.76
N TYR A 20 -5.63 -10.54 12.06
CA TYR A 20 -4.38 -9.79 12.00
C TYR A 20 -4.11 -9.25 10.59
N ALA A 21 -4.14 -10.12 9.56
CA ALA A 21 -3.84 -9.73 8.19
C ALA A 21 -4.80 -8.65 7.68
N GLU A 22 -6.11 -8.81 7.88
CA GLU A 22 -7.13 -7.85 7.46
C GLU A 22 -6.94 -6.46 8.10
N MET A 23 -6.74 -6.43 9.42
CA MET A 23 -6.44 -5.19 10.14
C MET A 23 -5.18 -4.52 9.57
N ARG A 24 -4.13 -5.30 9.31
CA ARG A 24 -2.86 -4.77 8.83
C ARG A 24 -2.93 -4.28 7.39
N VAL A 25 -3.62 -4.98 6.50
CA VAL A 25 -3.88 -4.55 5.11
C VAL A 25 -4.57 -3.19 5.15
N THR A 26 -5.71 -3.09 5.84
CA THR A 26 -6.49 -1.85 5.99
C THR A 26 -5.65 -0.70 6.55
N SER A 27 -4.89 -0.96 7.63
CA SER A 27 -4.04 0.05 8.26
C SER A 27 -2.93 0.56 7.34
N LEU A 28 -2.29 -0.32 6.58
CA LEU A 28 -1.22 0.05 5.66
C LEU A 28 -1.77 0.75 4.41
N ARG A 29 -2.93 0.32 3.90
CA ARG A 29 -3.64 0.96 2.79
C ARG A 29 -3.94 2.42 3.08
N ARG A 30 -4.55 2.70 4.24
CA ARG A 30 -4.81 4.07 4.74
C ARG A 30 -3.56 4.93 4.88
N ARG A 31 -2.38 4.32 5.03
CA ARG A 31 -1.08 5.02 5.08
C ARG A 31 -0.44 5.22 3.69
N GLY A 32 -1.15 4.91 2.62
CA GLY A 32 -0.65 5.02 1.24
C GLY A 32 0.46 4.01 0.93
N ARG A 33 0.25 2.75 1.30
CA ARG A 33 1.13 1.64 0.91
C ARG A 33 0.53 0.89 -0.27
N SER A 34 1.38 0.56 -1.24
CA SER A 34 1.04 -0.27 -2.40
C SER A 34 0.72 -1.69 -1.96
N SER A 35 -0.09 -2.39 -2.76
CA SER A 35 -0.39 -3.80 -2.56
C SER A 35 0.90 -4.63 -2.47
N ARG A 36 1.89 -4.34 -3.32
CA ARG A 36 3.20 -4.99 -3.28
C ARG A 36 3.90 -4.79 -1.94
N LYS A 37 3.89 -3.57 -1.39
CA LYS A 37 4.55 -3.29 -0.11
C LYS A 37 3.80 -3.89 1.07
N ILE A 38 2.46 -3.94 1.02
CA ILE A 38 1.63 -4.61 2.03
C ILE A 38 1.96 -6.09 2.07
N ARG A 39 1.92 -6.77 0.92
CA ARG A 39 2.28 -8.19 0.77
C ARG A 39 3.67 -8.48 1.34
N ALA A 40 4.69 -7.74 0.89
CA ALA A 40 6.05 -7.90 1.39
C ALA A 40 6.17 -7.68 2.91
N THR A 41 5.41 -6.73 3.47
CA THR A 41 5.44 -6.45 4.92
C THR A 41 4.85 -7.58 5.74
N LEU A 42 3.77 -8.21 5.26
CA LEU A 42 3.09 -9.29 5.97
C LEU A 42 3.79 -10.64 5.79
N SER A 43 4.30 -10.94 4.60
CA SER A 43 5.14 -12.12 4.39
C SER A 43 6.41 -12.09 5.25
N ALA A 44 7.04 -10.92 5.41
CA ALA A 44 8.19 -10.77 6.31
C ALA A 44 7.86 -10.98 7.81
N LYS A 45 6.58 -10.98 8.17
CA LYS A 45 6.09 -11.31 9.52
C LYS A 45 5.63 -12.76 9.67
N GLY A 46 5.78 -13.58 8.62
CA GLY A 46 5.36 -14.98 8.63
C GLY A 46 3.87 -15.18 8.37
N VAL A 47 3.14 -14.17 7.87
CA VAL A 47 1.74 -14.38 7.46
C VAL A 47 1.72 -15.27 6.22
N GLU A 48 1.02 -16.39 6.32
CA GLU A 48 0.85 -17.35 5.24
C GLU A 48 0.25 -16.74 3.97
N ALA A 49 0.67 -17.24 2.81
CA ALA A 49 0.28 -16.67 1.52
C ALA A 49 -1.25 -16.73 1.28
N SER A 50 -1.91 -17.81 1.69
CA SER A 50 -3.36 -17.96 1.57
C SER A 50 -4.13 -16.95 2.44
N VAL A 51 -3.67 -16.71 3.67
CA VAL A 51 -4.26 -15.71 4.59
C VAL A 51 -4.07 -14.30 4.03
N LEU A 52 -2.87 -14.02 3.51
CA LEU A 52 -2.55 -12.78 2.84
C LEU A 52 -3.46 -12.53 1.63
N ASP A 53 -3.63 -13.53 0.77
CA ASP A 53 -4.46 -13.41 -0.42
C ASP A 53 -5.92 -13.16 -0.07
N ALA A 54 -6.47 -13.88 0.92
CA ALA A 54 -7.82 -13.65 1.42
C ALA A 54 -7.99 -12.22 1.98
N ALA A 55 -7.04 -11.75 2.79
CA ALA A 55 -7.09 -10.40 3.35
C ALA A 55 -6.98 -9.31 2.26
N MET A 56 -6.18 -9.54 1.22
CA MET A 56 -6.04 -8.62 0.08
C MET A 56 -7.27 -8.62 -0.84
N GLN A 57 -8.01 -9.73 -0.94
CA GLN A 57 -9.27 -9.80 -1.70
C GLN A 57 -10.41 -9.03 -1.04
N LYS A 58 -10.39 -8.93 0.30
CA LYS A 58 -11.36 -8.14 1.09
C LYS A 58 -11.06 -6.64 1.13
N ASP A 59 -9.91 -6.23 0.59
CA ASP A 59 -9.49 -4.83 0.58
C ASP A 59 -10.05 -4.13 -0.66
N ASP A 60 -11.07 -3.30 -0.46
CA ASP A 60 -11.69 -2.48 -1.52
C ASP A 60 -10.80 -1.29 -1.94
N GLY A 61 -9.62 -1.11 -1.34
CA GLY A 61 -8.73 0.01 -1.61
C GLY A 61 -7.93 -0.13 -2.90
N SER A 62 -8.02 0.87 -3.79
CA SER A 62 -7.21 0.91 -5.02
C SER A 62 -5.73 1.28 -4.76
N ASP A 63 -4.82 0.72 -5.55
CA ASP A 63 -3.41 1.11 -5.52
C ASP A 63 -3.21 2.56 -5.98
N LEU A 64 -4.12 3.11 -6.80
CA LEU A 64 -4.11 4.51 -7.20
C LEU A 64 -4.43 5.42 -6.02
N ALA A 65 -5.50 5.16 -5.26
CA ALA A 65 -5.84 5.90 -4.06
C ALA A 65 -4.70 5.87 -3.03
N ALA A 66 -4.06 4.71 -2.86
CA ALA A 66 -2.88 4.60 -2.01
C ALA A 66 -1.68 5.41 -2.53
N ALA A 67 -1.46 5.46 -3.85
CA ALA A 67 -0.42 6.27 -4.47
C ALA A 67 -0.67 7.77 -4.31
N ILE A 68 -1.92 8.22 -4.41
CA ILE A 68 -2.35 9.61 -4.14
C ILE A 68 -1.98 10.01 -2.70
N ILE A 69 -2.36 9.19 -1.71
CA ILE A 69 -2.00 9.43 -0.30
C ILE A 69 -0.48 9.50 -0.13
N HIS A 70 0.25 8.59 -0.79
CA HIS A 70 1.71 8.57 -0.75
C HIS A 70 2.32 9.85 -1.32
N ALA A 71 1.90 10.24 -2.52
CA ALA A 71 2.41 11.40 -3.25
C ALA A 71 2.09 12.71 -2.53
N ARG A 72 0.86 12.87 -2.02
CA ARG A 72 0.45 14.04 -1.23
C ARG A 72 1.36 14.24 -0.01
N ARG A 73 1.62 13.18 0.75
CA ARG A 73 2.52 13.25 1.92
C ARG A 73 3.96 13.60 1.55
N ARG A 74 4.40 13.23 0.35
CA ARG A 74 5.75 13.47 -0.17
C ARG A 74 5.88 14.76 -0.99
N ARG A 75 4.77 15.50 -1.21
CA ARG A 75 4.70 16.68 -2.09
C ARG A 75 5.19 16.39 -3.53
N ILE A 76 4.77 15.25 -4.07
CA ILE A 76 5.06 14.82 -5.44
C ILE A 76 3.85 15.15 -6.32
N GLY A 77 4.05 15.33 -7.63
CA GLY A 77 2.94 15.46 -8.56
C GLY A 77 2.21 16.81 -8.40
N PRO A 78 0.88 16.83 -8.33
CA PRO A 78 0.11 18.06 -8.18
C PRO A 78 0.29 18.74 -6.81
N TRP A 79 0.93 18.07 -5.84
CA TRP A 79 1.22 18.64 -4.51
C TRP A 79 2.63 19.24 -4.38
N ARG A 80 3.37 19.39 -5.49
CA ARG A 80 4.70 20.02 -5.48
C ARG A 80 4.59 21.49 -5.08
N THR A 81 5.62 21.99 -4.43
CA THR A 81 5.74 23.42 -4.10
C THR A 81 6.58 24.21 -5.10
N LYS A 82 7.27 23.52 -6.01
CA LYS A 82 8.10 24.11 -7.07
C LYS A 82 7.79 23.43 -8.41
N PRO A 83 7.92 24.14 -9.53
CA PRO A 83 7.85 23.51 -10.85
C PRO A 83 8.87 22.36 -10.96
N ALA A 84 8.47 21.28 -11.63
CA ALA A 84 9.32 20.13 -11.92
C ALA A 84 9.68 20.09 -13.40
N ASP A 85 10.98 20.09 -13.67
CA ASP A 85 11.54 19.70 -14.96
C ASP A 85 11.42 18.18 -15.19
N GLU A 86 11.80 17.73 -16.38
CA GLU A 86 11.73 16.32 -16.76
C GLU A 86 12.56 15.43 -15.83
N ASN A 87 13.74 15.88 -15.42
CA ASN A 87 14.60 15.14 -14.51
C ASN A 87 13.95 14.96 -13.12
N THR A 88 13.29 16.00 -12.59
CA THR A 88 12.56 15.92 -11.32
C THR A 88 11.37 14.96 -11.44
N ARG A 89 10.58 15.05 -12.52
CA ARG A 89 9.47 14.13 -12.77
C ARG A 89 9.94 12.68 -12.84
N SER A 90 11.01 12.41 -13.60
CA SER A 90 11.63 11.09 -13.69
C SER A 90 12.08 10.54 -12.34
N ARG A 91 12.71 11.37 -11.48
CA ARG A 91 13.11 10.97 -10.12
C ARG A 91 11.92 10.66 -9.22
N GLU A 92 10.83 11.41 -9.34
CA GLU A 92 9.62 11.19 -8.57
C GLU A 92 8.87 9.93 -9.00
N ILE A 93 8.79 9.65 -10.32
CA ILE A 93 8.25 8.38 -10.83
C ILE A 93 9.05 7.23 -10.23
N ALA A 94 10.38 7.29 -10.31
CA ALA A 94 11.24 6.26 -9.75
C ALA A 94 11.04 6.10 -8.22
N SER A 95 10.80 7.21 -7.50
CA SER A 95 10.50 7.19 -6.07
C SER A 95 9.19 6.45 -5.76
N ILE A 96 8.13 6.72 -6.52
CA ILE A 96 6.84 6.04 -6.38
C ILE A 96 6.95 4.55 -6.77
N CYS A 97 7.67 4.22 -7.85
CA CYS A 97 7.94 2.83 -8.22
C CYS A 97 8.68 2.07 -7.11
N ARG A 98 9.69 2.68 -6.47
CA ARG A 98 10.39 2.09 -5.32
C ARG A 98 9.50 1.92 -4.09
N ALA A 99 8.43 2.72 -3.96
CA ALA A 99 7.40 2.51 -2.95
C ALA A 99 6.47 1.32 -3.27
N GLY A 100 6.66 0.67 -4.42
CA GLY A 100 6.01 -0.58 -4.83
C GLY A 100 4.78 -0.40 -5.71
N PHE A 101 4.51 0.81 -6.20
CA PHE A 101 3.43 1.07 -7.16
C PHE A 101 3.90 0.76 -8.59
N SER A 102 2.96 0.48 -9.49
CA SER A 102 3.26 0.26 -10.90
C SER A 102 3.74 1.55 -11.57
N TYR A 103 4.48 1.41 -12.68
CA TYR A 103 4.92 2.56 -13.47
C TYR A 103 3.74 3.39 -13.98
N GLY A 104 2.65 2.75 -14.44
CA GLY A 104 1.46 3.44 -14.92
C GLY A 104 0.83 4.33 -13.85
N ILE A 105 0.68 3.84 -12.62
CA ILE A 105 0.17 4.63 -11.48
C ILE A 105 1.15 5.75 -11.13
N ALA A 106 2.45 5.44 -11.06
CA ALA A 106 3.47 6.42 -10.74
C ALA A 106 3.47 7.59 -11.72
N ARG A 107 3.47 7.29 -13.02
CA ARG A 107 3.42 8.27 -14.10
C ARG A 107 2.14 9.11 -14.02
N ARG A 108 0.97 8.46 -13.92
CA ARG A 108 -0.33 9.13 -13.80
C ARG A 108 -0.35 10.14 -12.64
N VAL A 109 0.14 9.76 -11.47
CA VAL A 109 0.17 10.64 -10.29
C VAL A 109 1.17 11.79 -10.43
N VAL A 110 2.35 11.54 -11.02
CA VAL A 110 3.41 12.55 -11.19
C VAL A 110 3.03 13.60 -12.24
N GLU A 111 2.35 13.17 -13.31
CA GLU A 111 2.00 13.99 -14.47
C GLU A 111 0.68 14.72 -14.33
N ALA A 112 -0.17 14.39 -13.35
CA ALA A 112 -1.42 15.10 -13.08
C ALA A 112 -1.17 16.60 -12.82
N ASN A 113 -2.04 17.46 -13.38
CA ASN A 113 -1.94 18.91 -13.24
C ASN A 113 -2.55 19.35 -11.90
N SER A 114 -3.60 18.68 -11.46
CA SER A 114 -4.27 18.94 -10.20
C SER A 114 -4.65 17.65 -9.45
N PRO A 115 -4.96 17.72 -8.14
CA PRO A 115 -5.52 16.60 -7.40
C PRO A 115 -6.84 16.08 -7.99
N GLU A 116 -7.64 16.94 -8.59
CA GLU A 116 -8.97 16.62 -9.14
C GLU A 116 -8.88 15.73 -10.39
N ASP A 117 -7.82 15.86 -11.19
CA ASP A 117 -7.52 14.99 -12.34
C ASP A 117 -7.34 13.52 -11.94
N LEU A 118 -7.00 13.27 -10.67
CA LEU A 118 -6.76 11.94 -10.15
C LEU A 118 -8.02 11.30 -9.56
N ALA A 119 -9.00 12.11 -9.14
CA ALA A 119 -10.25 11.66 -8.52
C ALA A 119 -11.33 11.24 -9.53
N SER A 120 -11.20 11.67 -10.79
CA SER A 120 -12.20 11.48 -11.85
C SER A 120 -12.01 10.21 -12.69
N ALA A 121 -11.05 9.35 -12.32
CA ALA A 121 -10.74 8.12 -13.06
C ALA A 121 -10.40 6.94 -12.13
N ASP A 122 -11.03 6.90 -10.96
CA ASP A 122 -11.28 5.73 -10.11
C ASP A 122 -12.81 5.56 -10.01
#